data_AF-A0A5C6F6J0-F1
#
_entry.id   AF-A0A5C6F6J0-F1
#
_cell.length_a   1.000
_cell.length_b   1.000
_cell.length_c   1.000
_cell.angle_alpha   90.00
_cell.angle_beta   90.00
_cell.angle_gamma   90.00
#
_symmetry.space_group_name_H-M   'P 1'
#
loop_
_entity.id
_entity.type
_entity.pdbx_description
1 polymer ?
#
loop_
_entity_poly.entity_id
_entity_poly.type
_entity_poly.pdbx_seq_one_letter_code
_entity_poly.pdbx_strand_id
1 'polypeptide(L)'
;MDPQKAWIEMLRSWTDREWLEVTEYARALLDWLARDGCAPKTTPIGNLGDECHRKITRTVARYMLRRATSVLEDANGIPPGVYFSLCCADCCDEGPDQFTVATQQGWTGIEYTPAGLSENFLGRCPACSRGD
;
A
#
# COMPACT_ATOMS: atom_id res chain seq x y z
N MET A 1 12.12 -15.92 -13.26
CA MET A 1 11.02 -14.98 -12.94
C MET A 1 11.19 -13.78 -13.85
N ASP A 2 10.10 -13.17 -14.32
CA ASP A 2 10.15 -11.91 -15.08
C ASP A 2 10.14 -10.73 -14.10
N PRO A 3 11.29 -10.06 -13.87
CA PRO A 3 11.37 -8.99 -12.88
C PRO A 3 10.52 -7.78 -13.27
N GLN A 4 10.32 -7.54 -14.58
CA GLN A 4 9.51 -6.42 -15.04
C GLN A 4 8.03 -6.68 -14.72
N LYS A 5 7.55 -7.89 -14.97
CA LYS A 5 6.19 -8.28 -14.59
C LYS A 5 5.99 -8.22 -13.08
N ALA A 6 6.88 -8.83 -12.29
CA ALA A 6 6.77 -8.81 -10.82
C ALA A 6 6.79 -7.39 -10.24
N TRP A 7 7.59 -6.48 -10.81
CA TRP A 7 7.58 -5.07 -10.44
C TRP A 7 6.24 -4.40 -10.70
N ILE A 8 5.64 -4.63 -11.88
CA ILE A 8 4.35 -4.05 -12.25
C ILE A 8 3.24 -4.58 -11.33
N GLU A 9 3.19 -5.89 -11.12
CA GLU A 9 2.14 -6.48 -10.26
C GLU A 9 2.29 -6.04 -8.79
N MET A 10 3.51 -5.93 -8.26
CA MET A 10 3.73 -5.38 -6.91
C MET A 10 3.14 -3.96 -6.76
N LEU A 11 3.31 -3.10 -7.77
CA LEU A 11 2.80 -1.72 -7.74
C LEU A 11 1.27 -1.66 -7.90
N ARG A 12 0.69 -2.56 -8.71
CA ARG A 12 -0.77 -2.67 -8.86
C ARG A 12 -1.41 -3.16 -7.57
N SER A 13 -0.95 -4.28 -7.03
CA SER A 13 -1.43 -4.82 -5.77
C SER A 13 -1.27 -3.82 -4.61
N TRP A 14 -0.24 -2.96 -4.63
CA TRP A 14 -0.12 -1.86 -3.67
C TRP A 14 -1.25 -0.83 -3.79
N THR A 15 -1.63 -0.50 -5.02
CA THR A 15 -2.71 0.45 -5.32
C THR A 15 -4.07 -0.14 -4.97
N ASP A 16 -4.25 -1.42 -5.29
CA ASP A 16 -5.48 -2.18 -5.09
C ASP A 16 -5.61 -2.75 -3.66
N ARG A 17 -4.61 -2.48 -2.79
CA ARG A 17 -4.55 -2.90 -1.39
C ARG A 17 -4.57 -4.42 -1.19
N GLU A 18 -4.09 -5.17 -2.18
CA GLU A 18 -3.92 -6.62 -2.13
C GLU A 18 -2.64 -6.97 -1.35
N TRP A 19 -2.67 -6.80 -0.03
CA TRP A 19 -1.47 -6.83 0.81
C TRP A 19 -0.69 -8.14 0.73
N LEU A 20 -1.37 -9.28 0.60
CA LEU A 20 -0.71 -10.59 0.43
C LEU A 20 0.14 -10.62 -0.84
N GLU A 21 -0.45 -10.27 -1.98
CA GLU A 21 0.21 -10.18 -3.29
C GLU A 21 1.40 -9.21 -3.27
N VAL A 22 1.24 -8.05 -2.61
CA VAL A 22 2.36 -7.12 -2.39
C VAL A 22 3.53 -7.82 -1.70
N THR A 23 3.27 -8.59 -0.64
CA THR A 23 4.35 -9.28 0.06
C THR A 23 5.00 -10.39 -0.79
N GLU A 24 4.22 -11.09 -1.63
CA GLU A 24 4.73 -12.14 -2.50
C GLU A 24 5.65 -11.58 -3.58
N TYR A 25 5.18 -10.59 -4.36
CA TYR A 25 5.98 -9.98 -5.41
C TYR A 25 7.20 -9.24 -4.85
N ALA A 26 7.06 -8.56 -3.71
CA ALA A 26 8.18 -7.87 -3.08
C ALA A 26 9.26 -8.86 -2.62
N ARG A 27 8.89 -9.98 -1.98
CA ARG A 27 9.86 -11.04 -1.63
C ARG A 27 10.52 -11.64 -2.86
N ALA A 28 9.73 -11.99 -3.88
CA ALA A 28 10.25 -12.57 -5.12
C ALA A 28 11.28 -11.66 -5.82
N LEU A 29 11.03 -10.35 -5.86
CA LEU A 29 11.97 -9.36 -6.40
C LEU A 29 13.25 -9.26 -5.56
N LEU A 30 13.12 -9.24 -4.23
CA LEU A 30 14.29 -9.16 -3.34
C LEU A 30 15.18 -10.40 -3.46
N ASP A 31 14.59 -11.59 -3.51
CA ASP A 31 15.30 -12.86 -3.68
C ASP A 31 15.98 -12.94 -5.04
N TRP A 32 15.31 -12.49 -6.10
CA TRP A 32 15.89 -12.41 -7.44
C TRP A 32 17.11 -11.49 -7.50
N LEU A 33 17.00 -10.28 -6.94
CA LEU A 33 18.10 -9.32 -6.90
C LEU A 33 19.23 -9.75 -5.95
N ALA A 34 18.96 -10.60 -4.96
CA ALA A 34 19.97 -11.17 -4.09
C ALA A 34 20.84 -12.23 -4.81
N ARG A 35 20.28 -12.89 -5.83
CA ARG A 35 20.97 -13.86 -6.70
C ARG A 35 21.59 -13.22 -7.94
N ASP A 36 21.83 -11.91 -7.87
CA ASP A 36 22.38 -11.10 -8.95
C ASP A 36 21.52 -11.08 -10.25
N GLY A 37 20.22 -11.35 -10.13
CA GLY A 37 19.29 -11.24 -11.27
C GLY A 37 19.20 -9.80 -11.82
N CYS A 38 18.79 -9.66 -13.07
CA CYS A 38 18.61 -8.36 -13.73
C CYS A 38 17.50 -7.53 -13.06
N ALA A 39 17.67 -6.20 -13.03
CA ALA A 39 16.69 -5.30 -12.42
C ALA A 39 15.56 -4.92 -13.40
N PRO A 40 14.33 -4.69 -12.90
CA PRO A 40 13.27 -4.12 -13.72
C PRO A 40 13.48 -2.63 -13.95
N LYS A 41 12.90 -2.09 -15.01
CA LYS A 41 12.87 -0.64 -15.24
C LYS A 41 11.87 0.00 -14.29
N THR A 42 12.38 0.88 -13.43
CA THR A 42 11.61 1.54 -12.35
C THR A 42 11.01 2.89 -12.75
N THR A 43 11.41 3.45 -13.89
CA THR A 43 10.88 4.72 -14.42
C THR A 43 10.57 4.56 -15.91
N PRO A 44 9.45 5.12 -16.40
CA PRO A 44 9.17 5.19 -17.82
C PRO A 44 10.00 6.27 -18.54
N ILE A 45 10.55 7.23 -17.79
CA ILE A 45 11.31 8.37 -18.31
C ILE A 45 12.81 8.09 -18.12
N GLY A 46 13.51 7.88 -19.24
CA GLY A 46 14.96 7.74 -19.29
C GLY A 46 15.49 6.36 -18.87
N ASN A 47 16.80 6.18 -19.06
CA ASN A 47 17.54 4.99 -18.61
C ASN A 47 18.45 5.41 -17.45
N LEU A 48 18.19 4.88 -16.26
CA LEU A 48 19.01 5.18 -15.06
C LEU A 48 20.24 4.27 -14.95
N GLY A 49 20.35 3.24 -15.79
CA GLY A 49 21.32 2.16 -15.65
C GLY A 49 20.85 1.05 -14.69
N ASP A 50 21.33 -0.18 -14.89
CA ASP A 50 20.91 -1.37 -14.13
C ASP A 50 21.16 -1.21 -12.63
N GLU A 51 22.29 -0.63 -12.22
CA GLU A 51 22.61 -0.42 -10.80
C GLU A 51 21.61 0.49 -10.08
N CYS A 52 21.20 1.58 -10.73
CA CYS A 52 20.20 2.50 -10.18
C CYS A 52 18.84 1.81 -10.09
N HIS A 53 18.42 1.12 -11.15
CA HIS A 53 17.17 0.34 -11.14
C HIS A 53 17.19 -0.72 -10.03
N ARG A 54 18.27 -1.50 -9.90
CA ARG A 54 18.48 -2.48 -8.83
C ARG A 54 18.32 -1.86 -7.44
N LYS A 55 18.95 -0.69 -7.21
CA LYS A 55 18.91 0.01 -5.92
C LYS A 55 17.50 0.52 -5.61
N ILE A 56 16.81 1.10 -6.59
CA ILE A 56 15.43 1.58 -6.45
C ILE A 56 14.51 0.40 -6.15
N THR A 57 14.54 -0.66 -6.98
CA THR A 57 13.68 -1.83 -6.79
C THR A 57 13.89 -2.46 -5.42
N ARG A 58 15.13 -2.66 -4.98
CA ARG A 58 15.43 -3.22 -3.66
C ARG A 58 14.89 -2.33 -2.53
N THR A 59 14.98 -1.01 -2.66
CA THR A 59 14.51 -0.06 -1.65
C THR A 59 12.99 -0.08 -1.56
N VAL A 60 12.30 0.01 -2.70
CA VAL A 60 10.84 0.02 -2.79
C VAL A 60 10.26 -1.32 -2.33
N ALA A 61 10.79 -2.44 -2.84
CA ALA A 61 10.30 -3.77 -2.45
C ALA A 61 10.48 -4.03 -0.94
N ARG A 62 11.59 -3.60 -0.32
CA ARG A 62 11.75 -3.71 1.15
C ARG A 62 10.77 -2.84 1.92
N TYR A 63 10.51 -1.63 1.43
CA TYR A 63 9.53 -0.75 2.06
C TYR A 63 8.12 -1.36 1.98
N MET A 64 7.68 -1.73 0.77
CA MET A 64 6.36 -2.29 0.53
C MET A 64 6.16 -3.61 1.27
N LEU A 65 7.16 -4.50 1.25
CA LEU A 65 7.11 -5.75 2.01
C LEU A 65 6.90 -5.49 3.50
N ARG A 66 7.70 -4.61 4.12
CA ARG A 66 7.55 -4.29 5.54
C ARG A 66 6.19 -3.67 5.84
N ARG A 67 5.76 -2.70 5.02
CA ARG A 67 4.47 -2.01 5.24
C ARG A 67 3.30 -2.98 5.09
N ALA A 68 3.23 -3.75 4.01
CA ALA A 68 2.17 -4.72 3.78
C ALA A 68 2.15 -5.82 4.85
N THR A 69 3.32 -6.28 5.31
CA THR A 69 3.42 -7.22 6.44
C THR A 69 2.83 -6.61 7.70
N SER A 70 3.15 -5.36 8.03
CA SER A 70 2.57 -4.69 9.19
C SER A 70 1.06 -4.46 9.09
N VAL A 71 0.52 -4.25 7.87
CA VAL A 71 -0.94 -4.19 7.67
C VAL A 71 -1.57 -5.54 7.94
N LEU A 72 -0.99 -6.64 7.43
CA LEU A 72 -1.50 -7.99 7.62
C LEU A 72 -1.41 -8.48 9.08
N GLU A 73 -0.43 -8.01 9.84
CA GLU A 73 -0.22 -8.38 11.24
C GLU A 73 -1.07 -7.56 12.22
N ASP A 74 -1.55 -6.39 11.82
CA ASP A 74 -2.41 -5.54 12.65
C ASP A 74 -3.89 -5.96 12.53
N ALA A 75 -4.57 -6.13 13.66
CA ALA A 75 -5.95 -6.61 13.70
C ALA A 75 -6.95 -5.66 12.99
N ASN A 76 -6.61 -4.39 12.85
CA ASN A 76 -7.43 -3.38 12.19
C ASN A 76 -6.83 -2.94 10.85
N GLY A 77 -5.74 -3.57 10.39
CA GLY A 77 -5.03 -3.16 9.18
C GLY A 77 -4.36 -1.78 9.29
N ILE A 78 -4.03 -1.33 10.50
CA ILE A 78 -3.42 -0.02 10.77
C ILE A 78 -1.92 -0.22 11.00
N PRO A 79 -1.06 0.06 9.99
CA PRO A 79 0.35 -0.17 10.16
C PRO A 79 0.98 0.90 11.07
N PRO A 80 1.99 0.55 11.89
CA PRO A 80 2.57 1.45 12.88
C PRO A 80 3.25 2.67 12.23
N GLY A 81 3.17 3.80 12.91
CA GLY A 81 3.79 5.06 12.47
C GLY A 81 3.10 5.73 11.28
N VAL A 82 1.88 5.30 10.92
CA VAL A 82 1.00 6.04 10.01
C VAL A 82 0.06 6.91 10.85
N TYR A 83 -0.02 8.19 10.50
CA TYR A 83 -0.99 9.10 11.12
C TYR A 83 -2.40 8.72 10.68
N PHE A 84 -3.31 8.55 11.64
CA PHE A 84 -4.70 8.19 11.34
C PHE A 84 -5.46 9.42 10.86
N SER A 85 -5.72 9.47 9.56
CA SER A 85 -6.51 10.52 8.92
C SER A 85 -7.51 9.84 7.99
N LEU A 86 -8.80 10.14 8.19
CA LEU A 86 -9.91 9.36 7.66
C LEU A 86 -10.83 10.27 6.86
N CYS A 87 -11.26 9.79 5.69
CA CYS A 87 -12.27 10.46 4.88
C CYS A 87 -13.28 9.46 4.32
N CYS A 88 -14.52 9.91 4.13
CA CYS A 88 -15.56 9.09 3.52
C CYS A 88 -15.27 8.88 2.03
N ALA A 89 -15.26 7.62 1.60
CA ALA A 89 -15.02 7.25 0.20
C ALA A 89 -16.11 7.77 -0.76
N ASP A 90 -17.33 8.04 -0.27
CA ASP A 90 -18.47 8.41 -1.10
C ASP A 90 -18.73 9.93 -1.14
N CYS A 91 -18.69 10.59 0.04
CA CYS A 91 -19.05 12.01 0.16
C CYS A 91 -17.88 12.92 0.55
N CYS A 92 -16.68 12.38 0.72
CA CYS A 92 -15.48 13.08 1.15
C CYS A 92 -15.60 13.79 2.53
N ASP A 93 -16.58 13.41 3.35
CA ASP A 93 -16.69 13.93 4.72
C ASP A 93 -15.46 13.54 5.55
N GLU A 94 -14.95 14.48 6.34
CA GLU A 94 -13.76 14.28 7.16
C GLU A 94 -14.13 13.50 8.43
N GLY A 95 -13.39 12.43 8.69
CA GLY A 95 -13.56 11.60 9.87
C GLY A 95 -12.72 12.08 11.06
N PRO A 96 -12.90 11.47 12.24
CA PRO A 96 -12.04 11.73 13.38
C PRO A 96 -10.61 11.22 13.14
N ASP A 97 -9.66 11.76 13.91
CA ASP A 97 -8.23 11.45 13.86
C ASP A 97 -7.83 10.17 14.63
N GLN A 98 -8.81 9.37 15.06
CA GLN A 98 -8.61 8.13 15.81
C GLN A 98 -9.57 7.04 15.37
N PHE A 99 -9.03 5.85 15.13
CA PHE A 99 -9.81 4.68 14.70
C PHE A 99 -10.92 4.28 15.70
N THR A 100 -10.61 4.31 16.99
CA THR A 100 -11.59 3.98 18.04
C THR A 100 -12.75 4.97 18.08
N VAL A 101 -12.48 6.25 17.84
CA VAL A 101 -13.52 7.28 17.75
C VAL A 101 -14.35 7.09 16.48
N ALA A 102 -13.71 6.80 15.34
CA ALA A 102 -14.40 6.54 14.08
C ALA A 102 -15.41 5.38 14.22
N THR A 103 -14.96 4.25 14.77
CA THR A 103 -15.81 3.08 14.98
C THR A 103 -16.94 3.35 15.98
N GLN A 104 -16.69 4.08 17.07
CA GLN A 104 -17.73 4.51 18.02
C GLN A 104 -18.78 5.44 17.38
N GLN A 105 -18.36 6.29 16.43
CA GLN A 105 -19.26 7.16 15.68
C GLN A 105 -20.03 6.42 14.58
N GLY A 106 -19.72 5.14 14.32
CA GLY A 106 -20.41 4.30 13.34
C GLY A 106 -19.80 4.33 11.94
N TRP A 107 -18.54 4.71 11.80
CA TRP A 107 -17.80 4.54 10.56
C TRP A 107 -17.53 3.05 10.30
N THR A 108 -17.62 2.65 9.04
CA THR A 108 -17.45 1.25 8.61
C THR A 108 -16.49 1.14 7.43
N GLY A 109 -15.97 -0.07 7.17
CA GLY A 109 -15.11 -0.34 6.00
C GLY A 109 -13.84 0.51 5.97
N ILE A 110 -13.24 0.81 7.13
CA ILE A 110 -12.05 1.65 7.21
C ILE A 110 -10.83 0.85 6.72
N GLU A 111 -10.17 1.34 5.68
CA GLU A 111 -9.01 0.71 5.04
C GLU A 111 -7.85 1.69 4.91
N TYR A 112 -6.62 1.19 5.08
CA TYR A 112 -5.40 1.95 4.81
C TYR A 112 -5.18 2.16 3.31
N THR A 113 -5.02 3.40 2.86
CA THR A 113 -4.95 3.79 1.44
C THR A 113 -3.68 4.59 1.12
N PRO A 114 -2.49 3.96 1.11
CA PRO A 114 -1.20 4.64 0.93
C PRO A 114 -1.00 5.28 -0.46
N ALA A 115 -1.73 4.81 -1.46
CA ALA A 115 -1.73 5.37 -2.80
C ALA A 115 -2.74 6.53 -2.96
N GLY A 116 -3.55 6.80 -1.93
CA GLY A 116 -4.49 7.92 -1.89
C GLY A 116 -3.78 9.27 -1.89
N LEU A 117 -4.48 10.29 -2.39
CA LEU A 117 -3.91 11.64 -2.57
C LEU A 117 -4.08 12.56 -1.36
N SER A 118 -5.07 12.32 -0.51
CA SER A 118 -5.45 13.21 0.60
C SER A 118 -5.31 12.55 1.96
N GLU A 119 -5.98 11.41 2.17
CA GLU A 119 -6.01 10.73 3.46
C GLU A 119 -5.32 9.37 3.45
N ASN A 120 -4.78 9.01 4.62
CA ASN A 120 -4.15 7.70 4.83
C ASN A 120 -5.20 6.58 4.95
N PHE A 121 -6.43 6.90 5.31
CA PHE A 121 -7.52 5.94 5.45
C PHE A 121 -8.78 6.42 4.74
N LEU A 122 -9.46 5.49 4.09
CA LEU A 122 -10.81 5.68 3.58
C LEU A 122 -11.77 4.77 4.32
N GLY A 123 -12.99 5.23 4.53
CA GLY A 123 -14.08 4.41 5.06
C GLY A 123 -15.42 4.93 4.59
N ARG A 124 -16.51 4.41 5.15
CA ARG A 124 -17.86 4.95 4.94
C ARG A 124 -18.36 5.63 6.19
N CYS A 125 -18.81 6.87 6.05
CA CYS A 125 -19.40 7.62 7.16
C CYS A 125 -20.77 7.06 7.56
N PRO A 126 -21.28 7.39 8.75
CA PRO A 126 -22.57 6.88 9.24
C PRO A 126 -23.77 7.29 8.36
N ALA A 127 -23.67 8.43 7.67
CA ALA A 127 -24.72 8.90 6.78
C ALA A 127 -24.78 8.05 5.50
N CYS A 128 -23.65 7.83 4.84
CA CYS A 128 -23.56 7.00 3.63
C CYS A 128 -23.83 5.52 3.93
N SER A 129 -23.43 5.03 5.10
CA SER A 129 -23.64 3.62 5.49
C SER A 129 -25.13 3.26 5.75
N ARG A 130 -25.99 4.25 5.97
CA ARG A 130 -27.45 4.06 6.21
C ARG A 130 -28.29 4.26 4.95
N GLY A 131 -27.68 4.73 3.85
CA GLY A 131 -28.35 5.00 2.58
C GLY A 131 -28.45 3.79 1.66
N ASP A 132 -27.81 2.68 2.01
CA ASP A 132 -27.91 1.36 1.38
C ASP A 132 -28.96 0.47 2.08
#